data_AF-A0A7W0N284-F1
#
_entry.id   AF-A0A7W0N284-F1
#
_cell.length_a   1.000
_cell.length_b   1.000
_cell.length_c   1.000
_cell.angle_alpha   90.00
_cell.angle_beta   90.00
_cell.angle_gamma   90.00
#
_symmetry.space_group_name_H-M   'P 1'
#
loop_
_entity.id
_entity.type
_entity.pdbx_description
1 polymer ?
#
loop_
_entity_poly.entity_id
_entity_poly.type
_entity_poly.pdbx_seq_one_letter_code
_entity_poly.pdbx_strand_id
1 'polypeptide(L)' 'MAYGGPESLEEIPGYLADIRAGRPTPRRVLEEITENYRAIGGRSPLLEVTSRQVDALAEELGDDYRCYLGMRHWAPWIED' A
#
# COMPACT_ATOMS: atom_id res chain seq x y z
N MET A 1 -7.43 7.41 5.03
CA MET A 1 -6.98 6.01 5.16
C MET A 1 -7.04 5.32 3.80
N ALA A 2 -6.16 4.35 3.54
CA ALA A 2 -6.17 3.54 2.33
C ALA A 2 -5.72 2.08 2.60
N TYR A 3 -5.75 1.23 1.58
CA TYR A 3 -5.35 -0.19 1.73
C TYR A 3 -3.83 -0.35 1.87
N GLY A 4 -3.06 0.37 1.06
CA GLY A 4 -1.61 0.23 0.96
C GLY A 4 -1.18 -0.88 -0.01
N GLY A 5 0.11 -0.91 -0.33
CA GLY A 5 0.69 -1.93 -1.20
C GLY A 5 2.21 -1.82 -1.24
N PRO A 6 2.90 -2.91 -1.61
CA PRO A 6 4.35 -3.00 -1.60
C PRO A 6 4.98 -2.10 -2.66
N GLU A 7 6.15 -1.55 -2.35
CA GLU A 7 6.97 -0.70 -3.20
C GLU A 7 8.01 -1.51 -3.99
N SER A 8 8.14 -2.81 -3.72
CA SER A 8 8.98 -3.73 -4.50
C SER A 8 8.45 -5.17 -4.54
N LEU A 9 9.04 -6.01 -5.40
CA LEU A 9 8.68 -7.43 -5.50
C LEU A 9 9.11 -8.21 -4.24
N GLU A 10 10.22 -7.82 -3.62
CA GLU A 10 10.79 -8.44 -2.42
C GLU A 10 9.88 -8.26 -1.20
N GLU A 11 9.03 -7.24 -1.21
CA GLU A 11 8.11 -6.90 -0.14
C GLU A 11 6.79 -7.69 -0.19
N ILE A 12 6.46 -8.30 -1.33
CA ILE A 12 5.21 -9.04 -1.55
C ILE A 12 4.96 -10.13 -0.48
N PRO A 13 5.95 -10.95 -0.07
CA PRO A 13 5.74 -11.93 0.99
C PRO A 13 5.27 -11.29 2.31
N GLY A 14 5.86 -10.16 2.70
CA GLY A 14 5.49 -9.41 3.90
C GLY A 14 4.09 -8.80 3.79
N TYR A 15 3.82 -8.16 2.66
CA TYR A 15 2.50 -7.58 2.37
C TYR A 15 1.38 -8.63 2.44
N LEU A 16 1.59 -9.81 1.83
CA LEU A 16 0.62 -10.89 1.88
C LEU A 16 0.48 -11.51 3.27
N ALA A 17 1.56 -11.56 4.05
CA ALA A 17 1.47 -12.00 5.44
C ALA A 17 0.59 -11.05 6.26
N ASP A 18 0.74 -9.74 6.07
CA ASP A 18 -0.07 -8.73 6.75
C ASP A 18 -1.56 -8.83 6.39
N ILE A 19 -1.89 -8.84 5.08
CA ILE A 19 -3.27 -9.03 4.59
C ILE A 19 -3.95 -10.25 5.21
N ARG A 20 -3.17 -11.31 5.41
CA ARG A 20 -3.68 -12.61 5.82
C ARG A 20 -3.64 -12.84 7.33
N ALA A 21 -3.26 -11.82 8.10
CA ALA A 21 -3.02 -11.93 9.55
C ALA A 21 -2.06 -13.09 9.88
N GLY A 22 -0.95 -13.17 9.14
CA GLY A 22 0.11 -14.17 9.30
C GLY A 22 -0.21 -15.56 8.75
N ARG A 23 -1.42 -15.83 8.23
CA ARG A 23 -1.75 -17.16 7.69
C ARG A 23 -0.88 -17.48 6.46
N PRO A 24 -0.22 -18.66 6.39
CA PRO A 24 0.74 -18.98 5.34
C PRO A 24 0.17 -18.84 3.92
N THR A 25 0.89 -18.14 3.05
CA THR A 25 0.50 -18.00 1.64
C THR A 25 0.92 -19.21 0.82
N PRO A 26 -0.02 -19.90 0.13
CA PRO A 26 0.34 -20.97 -0.80
C PRO A 26 1.29 -20.45 -1.87
N ARG A 27 2.33 -21.23 -2.18
CA ARG A 27 3.36 -20.85 -3.15
C ARG A 27 2.80 -20.35 -4.49
N ARG A 28 1.78 -21.03 -5.03
CA ARG A 28 1.12 -20.64 -6.29
C ARG A 28 0.55 -19.21 -6.25
N VAL A 29 0.02 -18.79 -5.11
CA VAL A 29 -0.57 -17.45 -4.92
C VAL A 29 0.53 -16.41 -4.83
N LEU A 30 1.63 -16.73 -4.12
CA LEU A 30 2.78 -15.84 -4.05
C LEU A 30 3.38 -15.60 -5.44
N GLU A 31 3.54 -16.66 -6.22
CA GLU A 31 4.06 -16.60 -7.60
C GLU A 31 3.13 -15.78 -8.52
N GLU A 32 1.82 -16.05 -8.48
CA GLU A 32 0.81 -15.32 -9.25
C GLU A 32 0.81 -13.82 -8.93
N ILE A 33 0.81 -13.46 -7.64
CA ILE A 33 0.81 -12.05 -7.23
C ILE A 33 2.13 -11.37 -7.60
N THR A 34 3.26 -12.07 -7.46
CA THR A 34 4.56 -11.54 -7.89
C THR A 34 4.59 -11.24 -9.39
N GLU A 35 4.01 -12.11 -10.22
CA GLU A 35 3.93 -11.86 -11.66
C GLU A 35 3.01 -10.69 -11.99
N ASN A 36 1.88 -10.55 -11.30
CA ASN A 36 0.99 -9.40 -11.47
C ASN A 36 1.71 -8.07 -11.16
N TYR A 37 2.49 -8.01 -10.09
CA TYR A 37 3.29 -6.82 -9.77
C TYR A 37 4.42 -6.60 -10.78
N ARG A 38 5.07 -7.66 -11.26
CA ARG A 38 6.10 -7.55 -12.31
C ARG A 38 5.52 -6.94 -13.59
N ALA A 39 4.32 -7.36 -13.99
CA ALA A 39 3.64 -6.86 -15.18
C ALA A 39 3.33 -5.35 -15.14
N ILE A 40 3.23 -4.75 -13.95
CA ILE A 40 2.97 -3.32 -13.77
C ILE A 40 4.22 -2.49 -13.42
N GLY A 41 5.42 -3.07 -13.55
CA GLY A 41 6.68 -2.37 -13.29
C GLY A 41 7.29 -2.63 -11.91
N GLY A 42 6.84 -3.68 -11.21
CA GLY A 42 7.50 -4.22 -10.02
C GLY A 42 7.12 -3.58 -8.70
N ARG A 43 6.18 -2.63 -8.69
CA ARG A 43 5.73 -1.92 -7.48
C ARG A 43 4.28 -1.46 -7.55
N SER A 44 3.67 -1.20 -6.41
CA SER A 44 2.35 -0.59 -6.32
C SER A 44 2.41 0.90 -6.67
N PRO A 45 1.55 1.42 -7.55
CA PRO A 45 1.41 2.86 -7.75
C PRO A 45 0.54 3.53 -6.66
N LEU A 46 -0.07 2.74 -5.77
CA LEU A 46 -1.12 3.24 -4.88
C LEU A 46 -0.62 4.25 -3.86
N LEU A 47 0.60 4.09 -3.32
CA LEU A 47 1.16 5.06 -2.39
C LEU A 47 1.29 6.43 -3.06
N GLU A 48 1.88 6.49 -4.26
CA GLU A 48 2.05 7.74 -5.00
C GLU A 48 0.71 8.39 -5.38
N VAL A 49 -0.28 7.60 -5.76
CA VAL A 49 -1.62 8.10 -6.11
C VAL A 49 -2.35 8.62 -4.87
N THR A 50 -2.32 7.87 -3.76
CA THR A 50 -3.02 8.25 -2.54
C THR A 50 -2.35 9.43 -1.84
N SER A 51 -1.02 9.55 -1.85
CA SER A 51 -0.34 10.75 -1.35
C SER A 51 -0.79 12.00 -2.11
N ARG A 52 -0.88 11.93 -3.45
CA ARG A 52 -1.41 13.04 -4.26
C ARG A 52 -2.86 13.40 -3.93
N GLN A 53 -3.69 12.42 -3.57
CA GLN A 53 -5.06 12.68 -3.12
C GLN A 53 -5.09 13.40 -1.76
N VAL A 54 -4.19 13.02 -0.84
CA VAL A 54 -4.05 13.65 0.48
C VAL A 54 -3.57 15.10 0.34
N ASP A 55 -2.57 15.33 -0.52
CA ASP A 55 -2.04 16.68 -0.77
C ASP A 55 -3.12 17.59 -1.38
N ALA A 56 -3.82 17.12 -2.40
CA ALA A 56 -4.90 17.88 -3.04
C ALA A 56 -6.07 18.16 -2.08
N LEU A 57 -6.39 17.22 -1.19
CA LEU A 57 -7.42 17.44 -0.18
C LEU A 57 -6.96 18.45 0.89
N ALA A 58 -5.70 18.40 1.31
CA ALA A 58 -5.14 19.36 2.25
C ALA A 58 -5.17 20.80 1.68
N GLU A 59 -4.86 20.94 0.39
CA GLU A 59 -4.96 22.23 -0.31
C GLU A 59 -6.39 22.77 -0.34
N GLU A 60 -7.38 21.93 -0.65
CA GLU A 60 -8.79 22.32 -0.70
C GLU A 60 -9.36 22.70 0.69
N LEU A 61 -8.93 22.01 1.75
CA LEU A 61 -9.42 22.27 3.11
C LEU A 61 -8.74 23.47 3.79
N GLY A 62 -7.54 23.84 3.35
CA GLY A 62 -6.76 24.93 3.93
C GLY A 62 -6.19 24.64 5.33
N ASP A 63 -5.61 25.67 5.96
CA ASP A 63 -4.78 25.54 7.17
C ASP A 63 -5.54 25.09 8.44
N ASP A 64 -6.87 25.15 8.44
CA ASP A 64 -7.71 24.69 9.56
C ASP A 64 -7.68 23.17 9.71
N TYR A 65 -7.26 22.45 8.67
CA TYR A 65 -7.22 21.00 8.66
C TYR A 65 -5.83 20.49 8.31
N ARG A 66 -5.44 19.40 8.98
CA ARG A 66 -4.25 18.65 8.61
C ARG A 66 -4.64 17.24 8.19
N CYS A 67 -4.32 16.91 6.94
CA CYS A 67 -4.56 15.58 6.41
C CYS A 67 -3.36 14.66 6.70
N TYR A 68 -3.65 13.42 7.09
CA TYR A 68 -2.66 12.38 7.34
C TYR A 68 -3.00 11.13 6.54
N LEU A 69 -1.98 10.48 6.00
CA LEU A 69 -2.12 9.20 5.33
C LEU A 69 -1.76 8.07 6.29
N GLY A 70 -2.73 7.21 6.57
CA GLY A 70 -2.53 5.92 7.23
C GLY A 70 -3.11 4.80 6.39
N MET A 71 -2.35 3.72 6.24
CA MET A 71 -2.67 2.57 5.40
C MET A 71 -2.84 1.32 6.23
N ARG A 72 -3.71 0.43 5.78
CA ARG A 72 -4.07 -0.76 6.54
C ARG A 72 -3.01 -1.86 6.48
N HIS A 73 -2.38 -2.05 5.33
CA HIS A 73 -1.55 -3.24 5.07
C HIS A 73 -0.12 -2.92 4.64
N TRP A 74 0.27 -1.64 4.62
CA TRP A 74 1.62 -1.22 4.28
C TRP A 74 1.94 0.12 4.93
N ALA A 75 3.20 0.55 4.96
CA ALA A 75 3.57 1.84 5.52
C ALA A 75 3.16 3.02 4.59
N PRO A 76 2.83 4.21 5.14
CA PRO A 76 2.66 4.51 6.57
C PRO A 76 1.39 3.83 7.13
N TRP A 77 1.49 3.16 8.28
CA TRP A 77 0.36 2.44 8.86
C TRP A 77 -0.68 3.39 9.48
N ILE A 78 -1.87 2.89 9.80
CA ILE A 78 -2.90 3.68 10.49
C ILE A 78 -2.46 4.05 11.91
N GLU A 79 -1.64 3.20 12.52
CA GLU A 79 -1.12 3.31 13.87
C GLU A 79 0.11 4.21 14.01
N ASP A 80 0.74 4.59 12.89
CA ASP A 80 1.86 5.55 12.84
C ASP A 80 1.38 7.00 13.03
#